data_AF-A0A2V9MKR2-F1
#
_entry.id   AF-A0A2V9MKR2-F1
#
_cell.length_a   1.000
_cell.length_b   1.000
_cell.length_c   1.000
_cell.angle_alpha   90.00
_cell.angle_beta   90.00
_cell.angle_gamma   90.00
#
_symmetry.space_group_name_H-M   'P 1'
#
loop_
_entity.id
_entity.type
_entity.pdbx_description
1 polymer ?
#
loop_
_entity_poly.entity_id
_entity_poly.type
_entity_poly.pdbx_seq_one_letter_code
_entity_poly.pdbx_strand_id
1 'polypeptide(L)'
;IVIAGIEKTSLSHDLTALATHFRLQQIGALSFFSVIISNLVSNVPAVLVFKPLVAKLPNPFQAWLALAMSSTLAGNLTLLGSIANLIVVERARHAVKISFGEYLKVGVPLTISSVAVGVLLLR
;
A
#
# COMPACT_ATOMS: atom_id res chain seq x y z
N ILE A 1 -6.81 -11.40 -15.27
CA ILE A 1 -7.79 -12.12 -14.43
C ILE A 1 -8.36 -11.20 -13.34
N VAL A 2 -7.53 -10.58 -12.48
CA VAL A 2 -8.01 -9.66 -11.41
C VAL A 2 -8.74 -8.42 -11.95
N ILE A 3 -8.18 -7.73 -12.96
CA ILE A 3 -8.82 -6.54 -13.57
C ILE A 3 -10.15 -6.91 -14.26
N ALA A 4 -10.15 -7.97 -15.07
CA ALA A 4 -11.35 -8.47 -15.74
C ALA A 4 -12.44 -8.97 -14.78
N GLY A 5 -12.07 -9.47 -13.59
CA GLY A 5 -13.01 -9.84 -12.54
C GLY A 5 -13.63 -8.63 -11.84
N ILE A 6 -12.84 -7.58 -11.60
CA ILE A 6 -13.33 -6.32 -11.02
C ILE A 6 -14.24 -5.58 -12.01
N GLU A 7 -13.94 -5.59 -13.30
CA GLU A 7 -14.75 -4.96 -14.35
C GLU A 7 -16.08 -5.68 -14.65
N LYS A 8 -16.14 -7.01 -14.45
CA LYS A 8 -17.38 -7.80 -14.63
C LYS A 8 -18.35 -7.69 -13.46
N THR A 9 -17.92 -7.16 -12.33
CA THR A 9 -18.74 -7.03 -11.11
C THR A 9 -19.17 -5.57 -10.96
N SER A 10 -20.40 -5.30 -10.52
CA SER A 10 -20.93 -3.94 -10.27
C SER A 10 -20.17 -3.11 -9.21
N LEU A 11 -19.03 -3.62 -8.73
CA LEU A 11 -18.13 -3.00 -7.76
C LEU A 11 -17.66 -1.61 -8.16
N SER A 12 -17.69 -1.23 -9.44
CA SER A 12 -17.23 0.09 -9.86
C SER A 12 -18.06 1.25 -9.30
N HIS A 13 -19.34 1.02 -8.99
CA HIS A 13 -20.22 1.97 -8.30
C HIS A 13 -20.03 1.93 -6.78
N ASP A 14 -19.94 0.74 -6.19
CA ASP A 14 -19.71 0.56 -4.75
C ASP A 14 -18.34 1.09 -4.31
N LEU A 15 -17.29 0.90 -5.12
CA LEU A 15 -15.96 1.44 -4.85
C LEU A 15 -15.94 2.96 -4.87
N THR A 16 -16.72 3.60 -5.74
CA THR A 16 -16.87 5.07 -5.71
C THR A 16 -17.59 5.54 -4.46
N ALA A 17 -18.66 4.85 -4.03
CA ALA A 17 -19.37 5.18 -2.80
C ALA A 17 -18.47 4.97 -1.57
N LEU A 18 -17.68 3.89 -1.56
CA LEU A 18 -16.69 3.61 -0.53
C LEU A 18 -15.61 4.69 -0.51
N ALA A 19 -15.17 5.16 -1.68
CA ALA A 19 -14.14 6.18 -1.81
C ALA A 19 -14.60 7.56 -1.31
N THR A 20 -15.85 7.95 -1.57
CA THR A 20 -16.41 9.16 -0.97
C THR A 20 -16.61 9.00 0.53
N HIS A 21 -17.03 7.81 0.99
CA HIS A 21 -17.21 7.55 2.43
C HIS A 21 -15.90 7.63 3.22
N PHE A 22 -14.83 7.03 2.69
CA PHE A 22 -13.49 7.04 3.30
C PHE A 22 -12.61 8.21 2.86
N ARG A 23 -13.15 9.19 2.13
CA ARG A 23 -12.44 10.37 1.62
C ARG A 23 -11.14 10.03 0.89
N LEU A 24 -11.15 9.02 0.03
CA LEU A 24 -9.97 8.60 -0.76
C LEU A 24 -9.51 9.66 -1.77
N GLN A 25 -10.24 10.77 -1.91
CA GLN A 25 -9.74 11.97 -2.59
C GLN A 25 -8.58 12.64 -1.83
N GLN A 26 -8.50 12.44 -0.52
CA GLN A 26 -7.40 12.93 0.29
C GLN A 26 -6.22 11.97 0.19
N ILE A 27 -5.04 12.50 -0.15
CA ILE A 27 -3.79 11.75 -0.30
C ILE A 27 -3.48 10.91 0.94
N GLY A 28 -3.70 11.46 2.13
CA GLY A 28 -3.48 10.73 3.38
C GLY A 28 -4.36 9.48 3.52
N ALA A 29 -5.64 9.59 3.17
CA ALA A 29 -6.56 8.44 3.21
C ALA A 29 -6.16 7.41 2.13
N LEU A 30 -5.90 7.86 0.90
CA LEU A 30 -5.45 6.98 -0.19
C LEU A 30 -4.18 6.21 0.19
N SER A 31 -3.17 6.90 0.72
CA SER A 31 -1.92 6.27 1.16
C SER A 31 -2.12 5.31 2.32
N PHE A 32 -2.98 5.63 3.29
CA PHE A 32 -3.29 4.73 4.41
C PHE A 32 -3.92 3.41 3.94
N PHE A 33 -4.98 3.48 3.12
CA PHE A 33 -5.62 2.29 2.57
C PHE A 33 -4.68 1.52 1.64
N SER A 34 -3.88 2.22 0.84
CA SER A 34 -2.86 1.61 -0.01
C SER A 34 -1.86 0.80 0.84
N VAL A 35 -1.39 1.32 1.98
CA VAL A 35 -0.47 0.59 2.86
C VAL A 35 -1.06 -0.72 3.38
N ILE A 36 -2.32 -0.69 3.80
CA ILE A 36 -3.01 -1.88 4.33
C ILE A 36 -3.18 -2.92 3.23
N ILE A 37 -3.75 -2.53 2.10
CA ILE A 37 -4.02 -3.45 0.99
C ILE A 37 -2.70 -4.01 0.42
N SER A 38 -1.66 -3.18 0.30
CA SER A 38 -0.34 -3.60 -0.19
C SER A 38 0.32 -4.65 0.70
N ASN A 39 0.11 -4.58 2.02
CA ASN A 39 0.59 -5.63 2.93
C ASN A 39 -0.22 -6.92 2.86
N LEU A 40 -1.48 -6.87 2.43
CA LEU A 40 -2.36 -8.04 2.38
C LEU A 40 -2.24 -8.83 1.07
N VAL A 41 -2.14 -8.13 -0.07
CA VAL A 41 -2.14 -8.74 -1.42
C VAL A 41 -0.87 -8.47 -2.23
N SER A 42 0.17 -7.87 -1.63
CA SER A 42 1.39 -7.39 -2.30
C SER A 42 1.19 -6.11 -3.14
N ASN A 43 2.30 -5.45 -3.45
CA ASN A 43 2.32 -4.12 -4.09
C ASN A 43 1.62 -4.09 -5.46
N VAL A 44 1.94 -5.04 -6.35
CA VAL A 44 1.40 -5.04 -7.72
C VAL A 44 -0.12 -5.28 -7.74
N PRO A 45 -0.67 -6.31 -7.07
CA PRO A 45 -2.11 -6.49 -7.02
C PRO A 45 -2.84 -5.34 -6.31
N ALA A 46 -2.24 -4.76 -5.27
CA ALA A 46 -2.81 -3.60 -4.59
C ALA A 46 -2.99 -2.41 -5.54
N VAL A 47 -1.97 -2.08 -6.33
CA VAL A 47 -2.05 -0.98 -7.32
C VAL A 47 -3.18 -1.20 -8.33
N LEU A 48 -3.38 -2.45 -8.77
CA LEU A 48 -4.46 -2.79 -9.70
C LEU A 48 -5.86 -2.62 -9.09
N VAL A 49 -6.02 -2.86 -7.79
CA VAL A 49 -7.30 -2.64 -7.07
C VAL A 49 -7.65 -1.15 -7.02
N PHE A 50 -6.66 -0.27 -6.86
CA PHE A 50 -6.89 1.18 -6.80
C PHE A 50 -6.98 1.85 -8.18
N LYS A 51 -6.51 1.22 -9.25
CA LYS A 51 -6.56 1.75 -10.62
C LYS A 51 -7.92 2.36 -11.03
N PRO A 52 -9.07 1.66 -10.91
CA PRO A 52 -10.37 2.22 -11.32
C PRO A 52 -10.80 3.40 -10.43
N LEU A 53 -10.31 3.47 -9.20
CA LEU A 53 -10.59 4.58 -8.30
C LEU A 53 -9.77 5.82 -8.69
N VAL A 54 -8.46 5.65 -8.91
CA VAL A 54 -7.54 6.76 -9.25
C VAL A 54 -8.00 7.49 -10.51
N ALA A 55 -8.55 6.77 -11.49
CA ALA A 55 -9.10 7.35 -12.71
C ALA A 55 -10.31 8.29 -12.48
N LYS A 56 -11.00 8.15 -11.35
CA LYS A 56 -12.18 8.95 -10.98
C LYS A 56 -11.87 10.08 -10.00
N LEU A 57 -10.61 10.22 -9.56
CA LEU A 57 -10.19 11.26 -8.63
C LEU A 57 -9.96 12.60 -9.34
N PRO A 58 -10.14 13.74 -8.65
CA PRO A 58 -9.97 15.07 -9.25
C PRO A 58 -8.53 15.36 -9.70
N ASN A 59 -7.52 14.75 -9.08
CA ASN A 59 -6.13 14.82 -9.50
C ASN A 59 -5.50 13.42 -9.62
N PRO A 60 -5.69 12.73 -10.77
CA PRO A 60 -5.21 11.37 -10.98
C PRO A 60 -3.69 11.26 -10.91
N PHE A 61 -2.96 12.28 -11.39
CA PHE A 61 -1.49 12.26 -11.39
C PHE A 61 -0.91 12.21 -9.97
N GLN A 62 -1.40 13.10 -9.10
CA GLN A 62 -1.00 13.15 -7.70
C GLN A 62 -1.43 11.88 -6.94
N ALA A 63 -2.61 11.35 -7.25
CA ALA A 63 -3.07 10.09 -6.68
C ALA A 63 -2.21 8.89 -7.13
N TRP A 64 -1.75 8.84 -8.39
CA TRP A 64 -0.80 7.83 -8.85
C TRP A 64 0.54 7.92 -8.12
N LEU A 65 1.08 9.12 -7.92
CA LEU A 65 2.30 9.33 -7.14
C LEU A 65 2.13 8.87 -5.69
N ALA A 66 1.04 9.27 -5.05
CA ALA A 66 0.72 8.86 -3.69
C ALA A 66 0.61 7.34 -3.56
N LEU A 67 -0.07 6.69 -4.51
CA LEU A 67 -0.26 5.25 -4.55
C LEU A 67 1.05 4.49 -4.79
N ALA A 68 1.87 4.95 -5.74
CA ALA A 68 3.16 4.36 -6.03
C ALA A 68 4.08 4.45 -4.81
N MET A 69 4.16 5.62 -4.19
CA MET A 69 4.93 5.84 -2.99
C MET A 69 4.44 4.98 -1.82
N SER A 70 3.15 5.03 -1.50
CA SER A 70 2.60 4.30 -0.35
C SER A 70 2.68 2.79 -0.52
N SER A 71 2.40 2.24 -1.71
CA SER A 71 2.50 0.79 -1.96
C SER A 71 3.95 0.29 -1.87
N THR A 72 4.93 1.05 -2.36
CA THR A 72 6.35 0.68 -2.21
C THR A 72 6.81 0.73 -0.76
N LEU A 73 6.45 1.80 -0.01
CA LEU A 73 6.84 1.95 1.39
C LEU A 73 6.13 0.93 2.31
N ALA A 74 4.91 0.54 1.96
CA ALA A 74 4.12 -0.43 2.71
C ALA A 74 4.83 -1.77 2.89
N GLY A 75 5.63 -2.20 1.92
CA GLY A 75 6.36 -3.47 1.98
C GLY A 75 7.35 -3.56 3.15
N ASN A 76 7.73 -2.42 3.75
CA ASN A 76 8.62 -2.37 4.92
C ASN A 76 7.88 -2.52 6.25
N LEU A 77 6.54 -2.53 6.25
CA LEU A 77 5.73 -2.58 7.46
C LEU A 77 5.92 -3.90 8.21
N THR A 78 5.94 -5.00 7.46
CA THR A 78 6.04 -6.34 8.00
C THR A 78 7.11 -7.15 7.27
N LEU A 79 7.63 -8.17 7.97
CA LEU A 79 8.61 -9.09 7.41
C LEU A 79 8.05 -9.86 6.20
N LEU A 80 6.72 -10.04 6.14
CA LEU A 80 6.00 -10.68 5.04
C LEU A 80 5.59 -9.69 3.92
N GLY A 81 5.69 -8.38 4.17
CA GLY A 81 5.25 -7.34 3.24
C GLY A 81 6.05 -7.30 1.94
N SER A 82 7.23 -7.91 1.91
CA SER A 82 8.03 -8.05 0.69
C SER A 82 8.90 -9.31 0.73
N ILE A 83 9.01 -9.96 -0.43
CA ILE A 83 9.92 -11.09 -0.64
C ILE A 83 11.38 -10.68 -0.36
N ALA A 84 11.75 -9.42 -0.61
CA ALA A 84 13.09 -8.92 -0.33
C ALA A 84 13.44 -9.01 1.17
N ASN A 85 12.49 -8.70 2.06
CA ASN A 85 12.69 -8.80 3.51
C ASN A 85 12.94 -10.24 3.93
N LEU A 86 12.17 -11.18 3.37
CA LEU A 86 12.35 -12.62 3.61
C LEU A 86 13.72 -13.10 3.14
N ILE A 87 14.17 -12.69 1.95
CA ILE A 87 15.50 -13.06 1.43
C ILE A 87 16.61 -12.59 2.36
N VAL A 88 16.53 -11.34 2.85
CA VAL A 88 17.53 -10.77 3.76
C VAL A 88 17.55 -11.51 5.09
N VAL A 89 16.38 -11.74 5.69
CA VAL A 89 16.26 -12.45 6.95
C VAL A 89 16.77 -13.88 6.81
N GLU A 90 16.42 -14.58 5.71
CA GLU A 90 16.86 -15.95 5.45
C GLU A 90 18.39 -16.05 5.33
N ARG A 91 19.01 -15.11 4.60
CA ARG A 91 20.48 -15.03 4.50
C ARG A 91 21.13 -14.71 5.85
N ALA A 92 20.50 -13.86 6.66
CA ALA A 92 21.03 -13.45 7.96
C ALA A 92 20.86 -14.52 9.05
N ARG A 93 20.02 -15.55 8.85
CA ARG A 93 19.72 -16.57 9.88
C ARG A 93 20.95 -17.26 10.50
N HIS A 94 22.05 -17.33 9.76
CA HIS A 94 23.29 -17.97 10.20
C HIS A 94 24.07 -17.09 11.20
N ALA A 95 23.85 -15.77 11.18
CA ALA A 95 24.50 -14.80 12.05
C ALA A 95 23.55 -14.25 13.14
N VAL A 96 22.29 -13.97 12.80
CA VAL A 96 21.29 -13.38 13.70
C VAL A 96 19.91 -13.96 13.41
N LYS A 97 19.16 -14.31 14.45
CA LYS A 97 17.74 -14.68 14.32
C LYS A 97 16.89 -13.42 14.46
N ILE A 98 16.25 -13.00 13.38
CA ILE A 98 15.30 -11.90 13.37
C ILE A 98 13.89 -12.49 13.48
N SER A 99 13.22 -12.28 14.60
CA SER A 99 11.82 -12.66 14.77
C SER A 99 10.87 -11.68 14.09
N PHE A 100 9.65 -12.13 13.78
CA PHE A 100 8.60 -11.28 13.20
C PHE A 100 8.31 -10.04 14.06
N GLY A 101 8.29 -10.21 15.39
CA GLY A 101 8.06 -9.11 16.34
C GLY A 101 9.20 -8.09 16.39
N GLU A 102 10.46 -8.54 16.30
CA GLU A 102 11.62 -7.63 16.26
C GLU A 102 11.62 -6.80 14.99
N TYR A 103 11.30 -7.41 13.85
CA TYR A 103 11.16 -6.67 12.59
C TYR A 103 10.03 -5.64 12.69
N LEU A 104 8.85 -6.03 13.20
CA LEU A 104 7.71 -5.13 13.36
C LEU A 104 8.03 -3.88 14.21
N LYS A 105 8.82 -4.03 15.28
CA LYS A 105 9.21 -2.90 16.15
C LYS A 105 9.94 -1.80 15.39
N VAL A 106 10.63 -2.13 14.30
CA VAL A 106 11.34 -1.17 13.44
C VAL A 106 10.52 -0.84 12.20
N GLY A 107 9.93 -1.85 11.55
CA GLY A 107 9.17 -1.72 10.31
C GLY A 107 7.93 -0.84 10.46
N VAL A 108 7.19 -0.97 11.56
CA VAL A 108 6.00 -0.16 11.83
C VAL A 108 6.33 1.33 11.95
N PRO A 109 7.19 1.79 12.88
CA PRO A 109 7.50 3.21 13.00
C PRO A 109 8.15 3.76 11.73
N LEU A 110 9.04 3.00 11.07
CA LEU A 110 9.70 3.42 9.83
C LEU A 110 8.71 3.63 8.67
N THR A 111 7.75 2.71 8.52
CA THR A 111 6.73 2.81 7.46
C THR A 111 5.80 3.99 7.74
N ILE A 112 5.35 4.15 8.99
CA ILE A 112 4.48 5.27 9.38
C ILE A 112 5.20 6.60 9.13
N SER A 113 6.45 6.75 9.57
CA SER A 113 7.20 8.00 9.39
C SER A 113 7.48 8.31 7.93
N SER A 114 7.89 7.31 7.13
CA SER A 114 8.19 7.51 5.71
C SER A 114 6.93 7.84 4.90
N VAL A 115 5.81 7.15 5.16
CA VAL A 115 4.52 7.46 4.51
C VAL A 115 4.02 8.84 4.94
N ALA A 116 4.15 9.21 6.22
CA ALA A 116 3.76 10.53 6.70
C ALA A 116 4.55 11.65 6.02
N VAL A 117 5.88 11.52 5.92
CA VAL A 117 6.74 12.46 5.20
C VAL A 117 6.34 12.53 3.74
N GLY A 118 6.11 11.39 3.11
CA GLY A 118 5.70 11.30 1.71
C GLY A 118 4.35 11.96 1.43
N VAL A 119 3.35 11.73 2.28
CA VAL A 119 2.04 12.39 2.22
C VAL A 119 2.17 13.89 2.39
N LEU A 120 3.04 14.36 3.30
CA LEU A 120 3.28 15.78 3.52
C LEU A 120 3.97 16.46 2.34
N LEU A 121 4.88 15.74 1.66
CA LEU A 121 5.59 16.23 0.48
C LEU A 121 4.68 16.28 -0.76
N LEU A 122 3.75 15.34 -0.88
CA LEU A 122 2.79 15.26 -1.97
C LEU A 122 1.54 16.11 -1.76
N ARG A 123 1.32 16.70 -0.57
CA ARG A 123 0.15 17.52 -0.27
C ARG A 123 0.30 18.93 -0.80
#